data_AF-A0A1G7PH44-F1
#
_entry.id   AF-A0A1G7PH44-F1
#
_cell.length_a   1.000
_cell.length_b   1.000
_cell.length_c   1.000
_cell.angle_alpha   90.00
_cell.angle_beta   90.00
_cell.angle_gamma   90.00
#
_symmetry.space_group_name_H-M   'P 1'
#
loop_
_entity.id
_entity.type
_entity.pdbx_description
1 polymer ?
#
loop_
_entity_poly.entity_id
_entity_poly.type
_entity_poly.pdbx_seq_one_letter_code
_entity_poly.pdbx_strand_id
1 'polypeptide(L)'
;MKYTEKQILEKTKKILQDLQGQFYNEESIKNARFSDKKELSRPEGKTAPVWTVSIDEPVFDAWEFLTISDETGEPLYYQNANMIIHEIKKDDKGNYY
;
A
#
# COMPACT_ATOMS: atom_id res chain seq x y z
N MET A 1 -6.98 -12.18 -9.47
CA MET A 1 -6.81 -12.23 -8.02
C MET A 1 -5.89 -13.39 -7.67
N LYS A 2 -4.60 -13.10 -7.50
CA LYS A 2 -3.58 -14.10 -7.13
C LYS A 2 -3.38 -14.18 -5.62
N TYR A 3 -3.66 -13.10 -4.90
CA TYR A 3 -3.56 -13.03 -3.45
C TYR A 3 -4.95 -12.98 -2.82
N THR A 4 -5.05 -13.37 -1.56
CA THR A 4 -6.25 -13.14 -0.73
C THR A 4 -6.09 -11.83 0.06
N GLU A 5 -7.21 -11.23 0.48
CA GLU A 5 -7.19 -10.05 1.36
C GLU A 5 -6.31 -10.28 2.60
N LYS A 6 -6.44 -11.44 3.26
CA LYS A 6 -5.61 -11.80 4.40
C LYS A 6 -4.10 -11.76 4.08
N GLN A 7 -3.69 -12.31 2.94
CA GLN A 7 -2.27 -12.28 2.53
C GLN A 7 -1.78 -10.86 2.25
N ILE A 8 -2.63 -10.00 1.71
CA ILE A 8 -2.32 -8.61 1.43
C ILE A 8 -2.22 -7.79 2.72
N LEU A 9 -3.11 -8.01 3.68
CA LEU A 9 -3.05 -7.37 4.98
C LEU A 9 -1.76 -7.75 5.73
N GLU A 10 -1.39 -9.04 5.74
CA GLU A 10 -0.13 -9.49 6.34
C GLU A 10 1.10 -8.87 5.66
N LYS A 11 1.10 -8.77 4.32
CA LYS A 11 2.16 -8.06 3.59
C LYS A 11 2.20 -6.58 3.94
N THR A 12 1.05 -5.94 4.10
CA THR A 12 0.93 -4.52 4.42
C THR A 12 1.58 -4.20 5.76
N LYS A 13 1.40 -5.04 6.78
CA LYS A 13 2.05 -4.87 8.08
C LYS A 13 3.56 -4.69 7.94
N LYS A 14 4.20 -5.59 7.18
CA LYS A 14 5.64 -5.50 6.90
C LYS A 14 6.00 -4.23 6.13
N ILE A 15 5.24 -3.90 5.09
CA ILE A 15 5.51 -2.71 4.26
C ILE A 15 5.44 -1.44 5.12
N LEU A 16 4.39 -1.28 5.92
CA LEU A 16 4.24 -0.08 6.76
C LEU A 16 5.23 -0.04 7.91
N GLN A 17 5.61 -1.20 8.47
CA GLN A 17 6.69 -1.25 9.46
C GLN A 17 8.01 -0.72 8.89
N ASP A 18 8.35 -1.07 7.65
CA ASP A 18 9.55 -0.57 6.97
C ASP A 18 9.44 0.95 6.67
N LEU A 19 8.27 1.42 6.20
CA LEU A 19 8.05 2.81 5.80
C LEU A 19 7.90 3.80 6.97
N GLN A 20 7.16 3.41 8.02
CA GLN A 20 6.81 4.29 9.15
C GLN A 20 7.71 4.06 10.37
N GLY A 21 8.44 2.94 10.44
CA GLY A 21 9.33 2.61 11.55
C GLY A 21 8.63 2.67 12.91
N GLN A 22 9.08 3.57 13.78
CA GLN A 22 8.52 3.73 15.13
C GLN A 22 7.08 4.30 15.16
N PHE A 23 6.59 4.86 14.05
CA PHE A 23 5.24 5.42 13.95
C PHE A 23 4.22 4.39 13.43
N TYR A 24 4.67 3.18 13.10
CA TYR A 24 3.80 2.11 12.63
C TYR A 24 2.76 1.72 13.70
N ASN A 25 1.50 1.68 13.29
CA ASN A 25 0.41 1.13 14.09
C ASN A 25 -0.40 0.13 13.24
N GLU A 26 -0.47 -1.12 13.69
CA GLU A 26 -1.23 -2.17 13.01
C GLU A 26 -2.74 -1.88 12.98
N GLU A 27 -3.26 -1.19 14.01
CA GLU A 27 -4.68 -0.83 14.11
C GLU A 27 -5.11 0.22 13.07
N SER A 28 -4.14 0.90 12.44
CA SER A 28 -4.38 1.84 11.34
C SER A 28 -4.79 1.13 10.06
N ILE A 29 -4.45 -0.15 9.88
CA ILE A 29 -4.81 -0.93 8.67
C ILE A 29 -6.27 -1.38 8.77
N LYS A 30 -7.15 -0.91 7.88
CA LYS A 30 -8.60 -1.19 7.97
C LYS A 30 -9.08 -2.32 7.07
N ASN A 31 -8.79 -2.23 5.78
CA ASN A 31 -9.28 -3.18 4.79
C ASN A 31 -8.40 -3.18 3.53
N ALA A 32 -8.51 -4.23 2.72
CA ALA A 32 -7.90 -4.25 1.39
C ALA A 32 -8.96 -4.56 0.33
N ARG A 33 -9.03 -3.74 -0.71
CA ARG A 33 -9.95 -3.94 -1.84
C ARG A 33 -9.20 -4.30 -3.09
N PHE A 34 -9.58 -5.42 -3.70
CA PHE A 34 -9.09 -5.82 -5.02
C PHE A 34 -9.79 -5.02 -6.13
N SER A 35 -9.01 -4.63 -7.13
CA SER A 35 -9.48 -4.08 -8.40
C SER A 35 -8.77 -4.82 -9.53
N ASP A 36 -9.53 -5.42 -10.44
CA ASP A 36 -8.99 -6.14 -11.60
C ASP A 36 -8.38 -5.17 -12.64
N LYS A 37 -8.92 -3.95 -12.71
CA LYS A 37 -8.48 -2.87 -13.59
C LYS A 37 -8.45 -1.55 -12.83
N LYS A 38 -7.27 -1.18 -12.32
CA LYS A 38 -6.99 0.17 -11.81
C LYS A 38 -5.98 0.85 -12.71
N GLU A 39 -6.28 2.07 -13.13
CA GLU A 39 -5.26 2.96 -13.69
C GLU A 39 -4.32 3.41 -12.57
N LEU A 40 -3.03 3.13 -12.75
CA LEU A 40 -2.00 3.38 -11.76
C LEU A 40 -1.55 4.84 -11.83
N SER A 41 -1.31 5.41 -10.67
CA SER A 41 -0.64 6.71 -10.57
C SER A 41 0.87 6.58 -10.79
N ARG A 42 1.46 5.42 -10.46
CA ARG A 42 2.88 5.09 -10.69
C ARG A 42 3.02 3.62 -11.09
N PRO A 43 3.60 3.30 -12.28
CA PRO A 43 3.82 4.21 -13.40
C PRO A 43 2.48 4.74 -13.95
N GLU A 44 2.42 6.04 -14.25
CA GLU A 44 1.18 6.73 -14.64
C GLU A 44 0.58 6.18 -15.94
N GLY A 45 -0.76 6.08 -15.99
CA GLY A 45 -1.52 5.67 -17.18
C GLY A 45 -1.49 4.17 -17.49
N LYS A 46 -0.77 3.37 -16.72
CA LYS A 46 -0.80 1.91 -16.86
C LYS A 46 -2.01 1.33 -16.12
N THR A 47 -2.76 0.44 -16.75
CA THR A 47 -3.82 -0.32 -16.07
C THR A 47 -3.29 -1.67 -15.60
N ALA A 48 -3.53 -2.03 -14.34
CA ALA A 48 -3.12 -3.31 -13.77
C ALA A 48 -4.10 -3.79 -12.68
N PRO A 49 -4.13 -5.11 -12.39
CA PRO A 49 -4.83 -5.65 -11.24
C PRO A 49 -4.05 -5.33 -9.96
N VAL A 50 -4.72 -4.76 -8.97
CA VAL A 50 -4.09 -4.30 -7.73
C VAL A 50 -4.98 -4.48 -6.52
N TRP A 51 -4.35 -4.39 -5.36
CA TRP A 51 -4.98 -4.20 -4.07
C TRP A 51 -4.77 -2.76 -3.62
N THR A 52 -5.83 -2.11 -3.16
CA THR A 52 -5.76 -0.83 -2.45
C THR A 52 -6.07 -1.09 -0.99
N VAL A 53 -5.13 -0.80 -0.11
CA VAL A 53 -5.28 -0.95 1.34
C VAL A 53 -5.56 0.41 1.94
N SER A 54 -6.64 0.50 2.71
CA SER A 54 -7.04 1.73 3.40
C SER A 54 -6.35 1.80 4.75
N ILE A 55 -5.66 2.90 5.00
CA ILE A 55 -4.94 3.19 6.23
C ILE A 55 -5.59 4.42 6.85
N ASP A 56 -6.00 4.29 8.09
CA ASP A 56 -6.62 5.34 8.88
C ASP A 56 -5.60 5.83 9.89
N GLU A 57 -5.26 7.12 9.81
CA GLU A 57 -4.38 7.79 10.75
C GLU A 57 -5.24 8.58 11.75
N PRO A 58 -5.59 8.01 12.92
CA PRO A 58 -6.66 8.54 13.76
C PRO A 58 -6.30 9.90 14.37
N VAL A 59 -4.99 10.18 14.52
CA VAL A 59 -4.48 11.45 15.05
C VAL A 59 -4.81 12.62 14.13
N PHE A 60 -4.91 12.37 12.82
CA PHE A 60 -5.12 13.39 11.81
C PHE A 60 -6.50 13.30 11.13
N ASP A 61 -7.35 12.35 11.56
CA ASP A 61 -8.64 12.03 10.92
C ASP A 61 -8.49 11.90 9.39
N ALA A 62 -7.44 11.18 8.99
CA ALA A 62 -6.94 11.19 7.62
C ALA A 62 -6.89 9.77 7.06
N TRP A 63 -7.34 9.65 5.80
CA TRP A 63 -7.28 8.39 5.06
C TRP A 63 -6.11 8.40 4.09
N GLU A 64 -5.29 7.37 4.20
CA GLU A 64 -4.13 7.14 3.35
C GLU A 64 -4.30 5.78 2.65
N PHE A 65 -3.64 5.62 1.51
CA PHE A 65 -3.85 4.44 0.65
C PHE A 65 -2.52 3.85 0.19
N LEU A 66 -2.36 2.55 0.45
CA LEU A 66 -1.26 1.77 -0.10
C LEU A 66 -1.76 0.96 -1.30
N THR A 67 -1.12 1.13 -2.46
CA THR A 67 -1.42 0.33 -3.66
C THR A 67 -0.38 -0.77 -3.82
N ILE A 68 -0.84 -2.02 -3.93
CA ILE A 68 -0.02 -3.24 -4.06
C ILE A 68 -0.40 -3.97 -5.35
N SER A 69 0.58 -4.43 -6.11
CA SER A 69 0.35 -5.23 -7.31
C SER A 69 -0.25 -6.60 -6.97
N ASP A 70 -1.37 -6.99 -7.58
CA ASP A 70 -1.88 -8.37 -7.47
C ASP A 70 -1.02 -9.36 -8.26
N GLU A 71 -0.15 -8.89 -9.17
CA GLU A 71 0.70 -9.77 -9.96
C GLU A 71 1.90 -10.29 -9.18
N THR A 72 2.47 -9.45 -8.31
CA THR A 72 3.74 -9.69 -7.59
C THR A 72 3.60 -9.64 -6.07
N GLY A 73 2.52 -9.03 -5.56
CA GLY A 73 2.34 -8.79 -4.13
C GLY A 73 3.34 -7.78 -3.57
N GLU A 74 3.89 -6.92 -4.43
CA GLU A 74 4.82 -5.85 -4.10
C GLU A 74 4.09 -4.50 -4.04
N PRO A 75 4.43 -3.60 -3.09
CA PRO A 75 3.91 -2.24 -3.07
C PRO A 75 4.36 -1.47 -4.31
N LEU A 76 3.47 -0.63 -4.81
CA LEU A 76 3.73 0.25 -5.95
C LEU A 76 3.93 1.68 -5.48
N TYR A 77 2.96 2.19 -4.71
CA TYR A 77 3.01 3.55 -4.19
C TYR A 77 2.10 3.73 -2.98
N TYR A 78 2.44 4.74 -2.20
CA TYR A 78 1.68 5.27 -1.08
C TYR A 78 1.04 6.60 -1.47
N GLN A 79 -0.22 6.80 -1.12
CA GLN A 79 -0.91 8.08 -1.28
C GLN A 79 -1.35 8.58 0.10
N ASN A 80 -0.79 9.72 0.51
CA ASN A 80 -1.12 10.33 1.79
C ASN A 80 -2.40 11.17 1.73
N ALA A 81 -2.84 11.67 2.88
CA ALA A 81 -4.04 12.49 2.98
C ALA A 81 -4.00 13.80 2.17
N ASN A 82 -2.80 14.31 1.86
CA ASN A 82 -2.60 15.49 1.02
C ASN A 82 -2.61 15.17 -0.50
N MET A 83 -3.01 13.96 -0.88
CA MET A 83 -2.97 13.46 -2.26
C MET A 83 -1.56 13.40 -2.87
N ILE A 84 -0.52 13.44 -2.04
CA ILE A 84 0.86 13.28 -2.49
C ILE A 84 1.12 11.77 -2.65
N ILE A 85 1.68 11.42 -3.80
CA ILE A 85 1.96 10.03 -4.18
C ILE A 85 3.45 9.78 -4.10
N HIS A 86 3.83 8.81 -3.27
CA HIS A 86 5.20 8.36 -3.06
C HIS A 86 5.37 6.98 -3.69
N GLU A 87 6.23 6.86 -4.70
CA GLU A 87 6.60 5.55 -5.25
C GLU A 87 7.41 4.78 -4.21
N ILE A 88 7.09 3.49 -4.02
CA ILE A 88 7.77 2.64 -3.04
C ILE A 88 8.78 1.77 -3.77
N LYS A 89 10.00 1.68 -3.23
CA LYS A 89 11.08 0.83 -3.76
C LYS A 89 11.64 -0.07 -2.67
N LYS A 90 12.43 -1.06 -3.08
CA LYS A 90 13.22 -1.88 -2.18
C LYS A 90 14.68 -1.45 -2.19
N ASP A 91 15.30 -1.44 -1.02
CA ASP A 91 16.75 -1.31 -0.90
C ASP A 91 17.45 -2.64 -1.20
N ASP A 92 18.78 -2.64 -1.21
CA ASP A 92 19.60 -3.84 -1.43
C ASP A 92 19.42 -4.90 -0.33
N LYS A 93 18.82 -4.55 0.80
CA LYS A 93 18.51 -5.44 1.93
C LYS A 93 17.07 -5.97 1.87
N GLY A 94 16.27 -5.51 0.90
CA GLY A 94 14.89 -5.90 0.70
C GLY A 94 13.87 -5.16 1.57
N ASN A 95 14.26 -4.06 2.23
CA ASN A 95 13.35 -3.19 2.99
C ASN A 95 12.70 -2.17 2.06
N TYR A 96 11.46 -1.79 2.36
CA TYR A 96 10.75 -0.77 1.60
C TYR A 96 11.11 0.65 2.04
N TYR A 97 11.24 1.58 1.08
CA TYR A 97 11.42 3.01 1.30
C TYR A 97 10.75 3.85 0.20
#